data_AF-A0A7J9V997-F1
#
_entry.id   AF-A0A7J9V997-F1
#
_cell.length_a   1.000
_cell.length_b   1.000
_cell.length_c   1.000
_cell.angle_alpha   90.00
_cell.angle_beta   90.00
_cell.angle_gamma   90.00
#
_symmetry.space_group_name_H-M   'P 1'
#
loop_
_entity.id
_entity.type
_entity.pdbx_description
1 polymer ?
#
loop_
_entity_poly.entity_id
_entity_poly.type
_entity_poly.pdbx_seq_one_letter_code
_entity_poly.pdbx_strand_id
1 'polypeptide(L)'
;MHIDPEKAKALTIRPIEADIERGRLRFFAKAIGQKDPIYSDVDAARRAGHPDLPVPPTFFFSMELEDLSFAVTRRWRRRPGRSHG
;
A
#
# COMPACT_ATOMS: atom_id res chain seq x y z
N MET A 1 -16.38 20.18 7.34
CA MET A 1 -14.99 20.25 6.84
C MET A 1 -15.03 21.01 5.53
N HIS A 2 -14.48 22.22 5.46
CA HIS A 2 -14.41 23.00 4.21
C HIS A 2 -13.04 22.76 3.58
N ILE A 3 -13.03 22.25 2.35
CA ILE A 3 -11.80 22.09 1.55
C ILE A 3 -11.70 23.30 0.64
N ASP A 4 -10.57 24.00 0.69
CA ASP A 4 -10.22 25.05 -0.28
C ASP A 4 -9.75 24.37 -1.58
N PRO A 5 -10.53 24.45 -2.67
CA PRO A 5 -10.22 23.75 -3.92
C PRO A 5 -8.96 24.29 -4.59
N GLU A 6 -8.66 25.58 -4.45
CA GLU A 6 -7.51 26.20 -5.09
C GLU A 6 -6.22 25.79 -4.37
N LYS A 7 -6.27 25.76 -3.04
CA LYS A 7 -5.17 25.24 -2.23
C LYS A 7 -4.95 23.73 -2.46
N ALA A 8 -6.01 22.95 -2.63
CA ALA A 8 -5.91 21.51 -2.87
C ALA A 8 -5.25 21.20 -4.22
N LYS A 9 -5.64 21.90 -5.29
CA LYS A 9 -5.04 21.74 -6.62
C LYS A 9 -3.56 22.18 -6.68
N ALA A 10 -3.16 23.13 -5.82
CA ALA A 10 -1.78 23.61 -5.74
C ALA A 10 -0.81 22.63 -5.04
N LEU A 11 -1.30 21.53 -4.44
CA LEU A 11 -0.45 20.53 -3.80
C LEU A 11 0.31 19.71 -4.85
N THR A 12 1.62 19.62 -4.69
CA THR A 12 2.45 18.66 -5.43
C THR A 12 2.72 17.45 -4.56
N ILE A 13 2.29 16.27 -5.01
CA ILE A 13 2.58 15.00 -4.34
C ILE A 13 3.90 14.47 -4.90
N ARG A 14 4.88 14.26 -4.03
CA ARG A 14 6.16 13.66 -4.44
C ARG A 14 5.95 12.17 -4.77
N PRO A 15 6.57 11.65 -5.84
CA PRO A 15 6.56 10.23 -6.13
C PRO A 15 7.09 9.43 -4.94
N ILE A 16 6.51 8.24 -4.72
CA ILE A 16 6.98 7.27 -3.74
C ILE A 16 7.46 6.06 -4.54
N GLU A 17 8.67 5.61 -4.22
CA GLU A 17 9.23 4.37 -4.75
C GLU A 17 9.16 3.29 -3.67
N ALA A 18 8.79 2.07 -4.06
CA ALA A 18 8.69 0.94 -3.15
C ALA A 18 9.06 -0.35 -3.89
N ASP A 19 9.93 -1.14 -3.26
CA ASP A 19 10.26 -2.48 -3.74
C ASP A 19 9.17 -3.46 -3.31
N ILE A 20 8.61 -4.18 -4.29
CA ILE A 20 7.53 -5.14 -4.05
C ILE A 20 8.04 -6.56 -4.20
N GLU A 21 8.03 -7.30 -3.10
CA GLU A 21 8.45 -8.69 -3.08
C GLU A 21 7.33 -9.64 -3.54
N ARG A 22 7.71 -10.72 -4.25
CA ARG A 22 6.78 -11.80 -4.65
C ARG A 22 5.98 -12.37 -3.47
N GLY A 23 6.61 -12.48 -2.29
CA GLY A 23 5.95 -12.98 -1.07
C GLY A 23 4.76 -12.10 -0.67
N ARG A 24 4.90 -10.78 -0.78
CA ARG A 24 3.83 -9.82 -0.51
C ARG A 24 2.68 -9.95 -1.51
N LEU A 25 2.99 -10.09 -2.80
CA LEU A 25 1.98 -10.29 -3.85
C LEU A 25 1.18 -11.57 -3.64
N ARG A 26 1.85 -12.69 -3.33
CA ARG A 26 1.18 -13.97 -3.04
C ARG A 26 0.29 -13.87 -1.80
N PHE A 27 0.79 -13.23 -0.74
CA PHE A 27 0.02 -13.02 0.48
C PHE A 27 -1.24 -12.18 0.20
N PHE A 28 -1.09 -11.09 -0.55
CA PHE A 28 -2.22 -10.23 -0.91
C PHE A 28 -3.24 -10.98 -1.76
N ALA A 29 -2.82 -11.67 -2.82
CA ALA A 29 -3.68 -12.47 -3.68
C ALA A 29 -4.49 -13.49 -2.86
N LYS A 30 -3.83 -14.19 -1.93
CA LYS A 30 -4.50 -15.10 -0.99
C LYS A 30 -5.51 -14.39 -0.10
N ALA A 31 -5.15 -13.23 0.46
CA ALA A 31 -6.00 -12.49 1.39
C ALA A 31 -7.31 -11.99 0.74
N ILE A 32 -7.25 -11.60 -0.55
CA ILE A 32 -8.43 -11.15 -1.30
C ILE A 32 -9.18 -12.29 -1.99
N GLY A 33 -8.72 -13.54 -1.85
CA GLY A 33 -9.32 -14.70 -2.51
C GLY A 33 -9.12 -14.75 -4.03
N GLN A 34 -8.05 -14.12 -4.55
CA GLN A 34 -7.66 -14.23 -5.96
C GLN A 34 -7.27 -15.68 -6.28
N LYS A 35 -7.89 -16.24 -7.31
CA LYS A 35 -7.74 -17.66 -7.70
C LYS A 35 -6.95 -17.85 -8.99
N ASP A 36 -6.77 -16.80 -9.79
CA ASP A 36 -6.01 -16.89 -11.02
C ASP A 36 -4.52 -17.12 -10.68
N PRO A 37 -3.92 -18.25 -11.12
CA PRO A 37 -2.55 -18.59 -10.79
C PRO A 37 -1.53 -17.59 -11.31
N ILE A 38 -1.84 -16.73 -12.29
CA ILE A 38 -0.90 -15.70 -12.75
C ILE A 38 -0.44 -14.78 -11.61
N TYR A 39 -1.25 -14.61 -10.56
CA TYR A 39 -0.92 -13.75 -9.42
C TYR A 39 -0.17 -14.48 -8.29
N SER A 40 -0.03 -15.80 -8.37
CA SER A 40 0.55 -16.61 -7.29
C SER A 40 1.58 -17.63 -7.72
N ASP A 41 1.73 -17.90 -9.02
CA ASP A 41 2.71 -18.81 -9.62
C ASP A 41 3.51 -18.05 -10.69
N VAL A 42 4.83 -18.01 -10.49
CA VAL A 42 5.75 -17.29 -11.39
C VAL A 42 5.78 -17.95 -12.76
N ASP A 43 5.68 -19.28 -12.83
CA ASP A 43 5.72 -19.97 -14.11
C ASP A 43 4.41 -19.80 -14.87
N ALA A 44 3.27 -19.76 -14.17
CA ALA A 44 1.98 -19.38 -14.77
C ALA A 44 2.02 -17.95 -15.32
N ALA A 45 2.54 -16.99 -14.54
CA ALA A 45 2.70 -15.60 -14.97
C ALA A 45 3.60 -15.48 -16.21
N ARG A 46 4.72 -16.21 -16.23
CA ARG A 46 5.65 -16.23 -17.37
C ARG A 46 5.05 -16.86 -18.62
N ARG A 47 4.31 -17.97 -18.48
CA ARG A 47 3.56 -18.57 -19.60
C ARG A 47 2.49 -17.62 -20.16
N ALA A 48 1.94 -16.75 -19.31
CA ALA A 48 1.01 -15.69 -19.72
C ALA A 48 1.72 -14.45 -20.32
N GLY A 49 3.06 -14.45 -20.41
CA GLY A 49 3.84 -13.38 -21.02
C GLY A 49 4.33 -12.29 -20.05
N HIS A 50 4.12 -12.46 -18.74
CA HIS A 50 4.66 -11.53 -17.74
C HIS A 50 6.12 -11.88 -17.39
N PRO A 51 6.98 -10.88 -17.12
CA PRO A 51 8.35 -11.15 -16.69
C PRO A 51 8.42 -11.81 -15.29
N ASP A 52 7.43 -11.52 -14.44
CA ASP A 52 7.28 -12.01 -13.07
C ASP A 52 5.80 -11.94 -12.64
N LEU A 53 5.49 -12.14 -11.35
CA LEU A 53 4.15 -11.96 -10.82
C LEU A 53 3.65 -10.52 -11.09
N PRO A 54 2.50 -10.36 -11.77
CA PRO A 54 1.86 -9.07 -11.90
C PRO A 54 1.33 -8.59 -10.54
N VAL A 55 1.36 -7.28 -10.35
CA VAL A 55 0.73 -6.64 -9.20
C VAL A 55 -0.80 -6.74 -9.36
N PRO A 56 -1.53 -7.33 -8.39
CA PRO A 56 -2.98 -7.35 -8.45
C PRO A 56 -3.58 -5.94 -8.57
N PRO A 57 -4.65 -5.71 -9.37
CA PRO A 57 -5.16 -4.37 -9.67
C PRO A 57 -5.52 -3.47 -8.47
N THR A 58 -5.78 -4.06 -7.29
CA THR A 58 -6.15 -3.36 -6.05
C THR A 58 -5.03 -3.28 -5.00
N PHE A 59 -3.83 -3.78 -5.32
CA PHE A 59 -2.72 -3.85 -4.37
C PHE A 59 -2.31 -2.48 -3.80
N PHE A 60 -2.26 -1.43 -4.64
CA PHE A 60 -1.84 -0.09 -4.23
C PHE A 60 -2.74 0.53 -3.16
N PHE A 61 -4.04 0.21 -3.16
CA PHE A 61 -4.96 0.67 -2.12
C PHE A 61 -4.57 0.14 -0.74
N SER A 62 -4.21 -1.15 -0.65
CA SER A 62 -3.76 -1.74 0.61
C SER A 62 -2.38 -1.25 1.02
N MET A 63 -1.49 -1.00 0.06
CA MET A 63 -0.17 -0.41 0.32
C MET A 63 -0.29 0.98 0.97
N GLU A 64 -1.23 1.81 0.52
CA GLU A 64 -1.49 3.13 1.13
C GLU A 64 -2.05 3.00 2.56
N LEU A 65 -2.96 2.05 2.81
CA LEU A 65 -3.50 1.79 4.16
C LEU A 65 -2.42 1.32 5.15
N GLU A 66 -1.45 0.53 4.69
CA GLU A 66 -0.32 0.08 5.51
C GLU A 66 0.58 1.25 5.92
N ASP A 67 0.87 2.18 5.03
CA ASP A 67 1.69 3.35 5.32
C ASP A 67 1.01 4.29 6.35
N LEU A 68 -0.32 4.42 6.27
CA LEU A 68 -1.12 5.17 7.25
C LEU A 68 -1.05 4.59 8.67
N SER A 69 -0.77 3.30 8.82
CA SER A 69 -0.58 2.67 10.15
C SER A 69 0.74 3.11 10.82
N PHE A 70 1.77 3.37 10.02
CA PHE A 70 3.07 3.84 10.51
C PHE A 70 3.04 5.34 10.88
N ALA A 71 2.23 6.14 10.18
CA ALA A 71 2.02 7.55 10.50
C ALA A 71 1.18 7.77 11.78
N VAL A 72 0.12 6.97 12.00
CA VAL A 72 -0.73 7.05 13.21
C VAL A 72 0.05 6.69 14.48
N THR A 73 0.90 5.67 14.42
CA THR A 73 1.69 5.21 15.59
C THR A 73 2.78 6.20 15.99
N ARG A 74 3.43 6.89 15.04
CA ARG A 74 4.40 7.96 15.37
C ARG A 74 3.77 9.18 16.03
N ARG A 75 2.54 9.54 15.67
CA ARG A 75 1.84 10.70 16.25
C ARG A 75 1.40 10.48 17.71
N TRP A 76 1.10 9.23 18.09
CA TRP A 76 0.71 8.89 19.47
C TRP A 76 1.90 8.86 20.45
N ARG A 77 3.10 8.50 19.98
CA ARG A 77 4.29 8.34 20.84
C ARG A 77 4.96 9.65 21.26
N ARG A 78 4.48 10.81 20.80
CA ARG A 78 4.99 12.16 21.13
C ARG A 78 4.02 13.02 21.94
N ARG A 79 3.25 12.45 22.87
CA ARG A 79 2.62 13.24 23.95
C ARG A 79 3.56 13.26 25.16
N PRO A 80 4.16 14.41 25.54
CA PRO A 80 4.78 14.53 26.85
C PRO A 80 3.67 14.45 27.91
N GLY A 81 3.96 13.73 29.00
CA GLY A 81 3.01 13.35 30.03
C GLY A 81 2.22 14.53 30.60
N ARG A 82 0.93 14.29 30.83
CA ARG A 82 0.17 15.09 31.81
C ARG A 82 0.61 14.63 33.20
N SER A 83 1.43 15.45 33.85
CA SER A 83 1.65 15.40 35.29
C SER A 83 0.33 15.66 36.00
N HIS A 84 0.10 14.85 37.04
CA HIS A 84 -1.01 14.98 37.98
C HIS A 84 -0.85 16.25 38.81
N GLY A 85 -1.97 16.92 39.06
CA GLY A 85 -2.15 17.98 40.06
C GLY A 85 -3.58 17.90 40.55
#